data_AF-A0A957RMG2-F1
#
_entry.id   AF-A0A957RMG2-F1
#
_cell.length_a   1.000
_cell.length_b   1.000
_cell.length_c   1.000
_cell.angle_alpha   90.00
_cell.angle_beta   90.00
_cell.angle_gamma   90.00
#
_symmetry.space_group_name_H-M   'P 1'
#
loop_
_entity.id
_entity.type
_entity.pdbx_description
1 polymer ?
#
loop_
_entity_poly.entity_id
_entity_poly.type
_entity_poly.pdbx_seq_one_letter_code
_entity_poly.pdbx_strand_id
1 'polypeptide(L)'
;MAVSTNVNAPKPASGLGAELGRRFRSNIQTYTIILALVAIWILFAVLTNGAFFSAQNVSNLFRQMTVTSFLAIGMVFVIVTG
;
A
#
# COMPACT_ATOMS: atom_id res chain seq x y z
N MET A 1 -8.98 13.87 -58.78
CA MET A 1 -9.61 14.43 -57.58
C MET A 1 -8.74 14.05 -56.39
N ALA A 2 -8.33 15.04 -55.59
CA ALA A 2 -7.32 14.90 -54.55
C ALA A 2 -7.81 14.03 -53.39
N VAL A 3 -7.09 12.94 -53.10
CA VAL A 3 -7.17 12.27 -51.80
C VAL A 3 -6.30 13.10 -50.85
N SER A 4 -6.93 14.02 -50.12
CA SER A 4 -6.31 14.71 -49.01
C SER A 4 -6.04 13.71 -47.90
N THR A 5 -4.77 13.41 -47.70
CA THR A 5 -4.22 12.79 -46.50
C THR A 5 -4.71 13.58 -45.29
N ASN A 6 -5.65 13.03 -44.51
CA ASN A 6 -5.94 13.56 -43.19
C ASN A 6 -4.72 13.24 -42.31
N VAL A 7 -3.88 14.26 -42.16
CA VAL A 7 -2.78 14.34 -41.22
C VAL A 7 -3.37 14.10 -39.83
N ASN A 8 -3.30 12.84 -39.37
CA ASN A 8 -3.61 12.53 -37.99
C ASN A 8 -2.52 13.21 -37.14
N ALA A 9 -3.00 14.11 -36.28
CA ALA A 9 -2.25 15.14 -35.58
C ALA A 9 -0.98 14.60 -34.89
N PRO A 10 0.07 15.44 -34.75
CA PRO A 10 1.30 15.01 -34.08
C PRO A 10 0.96 14.59 -32.65
N LYS A 11 1.12 13.28 -32.39
CA LYS A 11 1.15 12.69 -31.04
C LYS A 11 2.11 13.56 -30.22
N PRO A 12 1.66 14.20 -29.12
CA PRO A 12 2.57 15.01 -28.33
C PRO A 12 3.70 14.09 -27.89
N ALA A 13 4.91 14.41 -28.34
CA ALA A 13 6.12 13.73 -27.90
C ALA A 13 6.17 13.94 -26.38
N SER A 14 5.69 12.94 -25.64
CA SER A 14 5.73 12.92 -24.19
C SER A 14 7.19 12.82 -23.82
N GLY A 15 7.83 13.99 -23.66
CA GLY A 15 9.16 14.07 -23.08
C GLY A 15 9.14 13.32 -21.75
N LEU A 16 10.27 12.69 -21.41
CA LEU A 16 10.44 11.86 -20.23
C LEU A 16 9.83 12.50 -18.96
N GLY A 17 9.92 13.84 -18.84
CA GLY A 17 9.32 14.63 -17.76
C GLY A 17 7.79 14.66 -17.72
N ALA A 18 7.11 14.70 -18.88
CA ALA A 18 5.65 14.68 -18.94
C ALA A 18 5.08 13.30 -18.56
N GLU A 19 5.78 12.23 -18.91
CA GLU A 19 5.41 10.85 -18.54
C GLU A 19 5.64 10.59 -17.04
N LEU A 20 6.75 11.08 -16.47
CA LEU A 20 7.01 11.04 -15.03
C LEU A 20 5.95 11.81 -14.23
N GLY A 21 5.57 13.01 -14.67
CA GLY A 21 4.51 13.81 -14.04
C GLY A 21 3.15 13.11 -14.06
N ARG A 22 2.81 12.43 -15.17
CA ARG A 22 1.56 11.68 -15.29
C ARG A 22 1.52 10.45 -14.39
N ARG A 23 2.64 9.73 -14.23
CA ARG A 23 2.77 8.59 -13.31
C ARG A 23 2.66 8.99 -11.85
N PHE A 24 3.27 10.11 -11.47
CA PHE A 24 3.14 10.65 -10.10
C PHE A 24 1.70 11.05 -9.79
N ARG A 25 1.02 11.72 -10.72
CA ARG A 25 -0.38 12.14 -10.53
C ARG A 25 -1.35 10.96 -10.49
N SER A 26 -1.06 9.89 -11.24
CA SER A 26 -1.88 8.67 -11.26
C SER A 26 -1.82 7.88 -9.95
N ASN A 27 -0.73 7.97 -9.19
CA ASN A 27 -0.50 7.14 -7.99
C ASN A 27 -0.58 7.95 -6.68
N ILE A 28 -1.08 9.18 -6.73
CA ILE A 28 -1.11 10.06 -5.56
C ILE A 28 -1.90 9.45 -4.40
N GLN A 29 -2.97 8.71 -4.68
CA GLN A 29 -3.77 8.01 -3.67
C GLN A 29 -2.94 6.95 -2.92
N THR A 30 -2.13 6.16 -3.63
CA THR A 30 -1.24 5.17 -3.03
C THR A 30 -0.21 5.84 -2.12
N TYR A 31 0.38 6.95 -2.58
CA TYR A 31 1.31 7.73 -1.76
C TYR A 31 0.63 8.36 -0.54
N THR A 32 -0.63 8.80 -0.65
CA THR A 32 -1.41 9.31 0.48
C THR A 32 -1.63 8.23 1.54
N ILE A 33 -1.94 6.99 1.16
CA ILE A 33 -2.13 5.88 2.11
C ILE A 33 -0.83 5.57 2.85
N ILE A 34 0.29 5.51 2.13
CA ILE A 34 1.61 5.27 2.74
C ILE A 34 1.96 6.41 3.71
N LEU A 35 1.72 7.66 3.30
CA LEU A 35 1.97 8.83 4.14
C LEU A 35 1.07 8.84 5.39
N ALA A 36 -0.20 8.46 5.25
CA ALA A 36 -1.12 8.30 6.38
C ALA A 36 -0.65 7.21 7.35
N LEU A 37 -0.17 6.06 6.85
CA LEU A 37 0.36 4.98 7.69
C LEU A 37 1.56 5.46 8.53
N VAL A 38 2.53 6.12 7.89
CA VAL A 38 3.71 6.65 8.58
C VAL A 38 3.32 7.71 9.61
N ALA A 39 2.37 8.59 9.27
CA ALA A 39 1.87 9.58 10.21
C ALA A 39 1.25 8.93 11.47
N ILE A 40 0.46 7.88 11.30
CA ILE A 40 -0.15 7.13 12.41
C ILE A 40 0.93 6.45 13.28
N TRP A 41 1.96 5.84 12.66
CA TRP A 41 3.08 5.26 13.41
C TRP A 41 3.83 6.27 14.25
N ILE A 42 4.13 7.45 13.69
CA ILE A 42 4.82 8.53 14.43
C ILE A 42 3.92 9.04 15.57
N LEU A 43 2.62 9.24 15.29
CA LEU A 43 1.65 9.66 16.29
C LEU A 43 1.63 8.68 17.48
N PHE A 44 1.50 7.38 17.22
CA PHE A 44 1.50 6.37 18.28
C PHE A 44 2.86 6.21 18.95
N ALA A 45 3.97 6.39 18.24
CA ALA A 45 5.30 6.37 18.85
C ALA A 45 5.46 7.49 19.88
N VAL A 46 5.03 8.72 19.55
CA VAL A 46 5.12 9.87 20.47
C VAL A 46 4.13 9.72 21.63
N LEU A 47 2.86 9.44 21.34
CA LEU A 47 1.82 9.32 22.38
C LEU A 47 2.10 8.18 23.37
N THR A 48 2.71 7.08 22.91
CA THR A 48 3.00 5.92 23.76
C THR A 48 4.42 5.93 24.32
N ASN A 49 5.16 7.04 24.22
CA ASN A 49 6.56 7.15 24.67
C ASN A 49 7.46 6.01 24.13
N GLY A 50 7.31 5.67 22.84
CA GLY A 50 8.05 4.60 22.19
C GLY A 50 7.61 3.18 22.55
N ALA A 51 6.67 2.99 23.47
CA ALA A 51 6.23 1.65 23.87
C ALA A 51 5.61 0.87 22.70
N PHE A 52 4.95 1.53 21.75
CA PHE A 52 4.39 0.88 20.55
C PHE A 52 5.44 0.04 19.78
N PHE A 53 6.67 0.55 19.68
CA PHE A 53 7.80 -0.15 19.03
C PHE A 53 8.71 -0.88 20.02
N SER A 54 8.37 -0.93 21.31
CA SER A 54 9.15 -1.67 22.30
C SER A 54 9.22 -3.15 21.93
N ALA A 55 10.41 -3.74 22.09
CA ALA A 55 10.65 -5.16 21.84
C ALA A 55 9.66 -6.05 22.60
N GLN A 56 9.18 -5.62 23.77
CA GLN A 56 8.18 -6.36 24.55
C GLN A 56 6.82 -6.38 23.87
N ASN A 57 6.33 -5.23 23.40
CA ASN A 57 5.02 -5.12 22.74
C ASN A 57 5.02 -5.82 21.38
N VAL A 58 6.09 -5.64 20.60
CA VAL A 58 6.24 -6.35 19.33
C VAL A 58 6.31 -7.86 19.58
N SER A 59 7.12 -8.32 20.53
CA SER A 59 7.20 -9.76 20.86
C SER A 59 5.88 -10.32 21.39
N ASN A 60 5.12 -9.56 22.20
CA ASN A 60 3.80 -9.95 22.69
C ASN A 60 2.79 -10.07 21.54
N LEU A 61 2.78 -9.10 20.63
CA LEU A 61 1.95 -9.13 19.43
C LEU A 61 2.27 -10.35 18.56
N PHE A 62 3.54 -10.61 18.27
CA PHE A 62 3.95 -11.79 17.50
C PHE A 62 3.55 -13.10 18.18
N ARG A 63 3.77 -13.21 19.50
CA ARG A 63 3.33 -14.39 20.28
C ARG A 63 1.82 -14.59 20.17
N GLN A 64 1.04 -13.54 20.36
CA GLN A 64 -0.42 -13.59 20.29
C GLN A 64 -0.91 -13.96 18.89
N MET A 65 -0.39 -13.30 17.85
CA MET A 65 -0.76 -13.57 16.46
C MET A 65 -0.38 -15.00 16.05
N THR A 66 0.75 -15.52 16.53
CA THR A 66 1.18 -16.90 16.27
C THR A 66 0.20 -17.89 16.89
N VAL A 67 -0.15 -17.71 18.16
CA VAL A 67 -1.14 -18.57 18.84
C VAL A 67 -2.49 -18.54 18.12
N THR A 68 -2.99 -17.35 17.76
CA THR A 68 -4.23 -17.20 17.01
C THR A 68 -4.17 -17.91 15.65
N SER A 69 -3.03 -17.87 14.97
CA SER A 69 -2.86 -18.54 13.67
C SER A 69 -2.95 -20.06 13.79
N PHE A 70 -2.32 -20.66 14.81
CA PHE A 70 -2.44 -22.09 15.09
C PHE A 70 -3.88 -22.50 15.45
N LEU A 71 -4.56 -21.69 16.28
CA LEU A 71 -5.96 -21.93 16.62
C LEU A 71 -6.87 -21.82 15.40
N ALA A 72 -6.65 -20.83 14.54
CA ALA A 72 -7.40 -20.63 13.31
C ALA A 72 -7.24 -21.82 12.34
N ILE A 73 -6.02 -22.34 12.17
CA ILE A 73 -5.77 -23.54 11.37
C ILE A 73 -6.57 -24.73 11.92
N GLY A 74 -6.59 -24.92 13.24
CA GLY A 74 -7.40 -25.97 13.88
C GLY A 74 -8.89 -25.82 13.60
N MET A 75 -9.41 -24.58 13.68
CA MET A 75 -10.81 -24.30 13.37
C MET A 75 -11.15 -24.49 11.88
N VAL A 76 -10.22 -24.20 10.96
CA VAL A 76 -10.43 -24.41 9.51
C VAL A 76 -10.62 -25.90 9.20
N PHE A 77 -9.82 -26.79 9.78
CA PHE A 77 -10.00 -28.23 9.54
C PHE A 77 -11.37 -28.73 10.01
N VAL A 78 -11.84 -28.27 11.17
CA VAL A 78 -13.18 -28.63 11.70
C VAL A 78 -14.29 -28.23 10.71
N ILE A 79 -14.21 -27.03 10.12
CA ILE A 79 -15.20 -26.53 9.15
C ILE A 79 -15.13 -27.29 7.82
N VAL A 80 -13.95 -27.76 7.41
CA VAL A 80 -13.77 -28.44 6.11
C VAL A 80 -14.14 -29.93 6.16
N THR A 81 -13.95 -30.59 7.31
CA THR A 81 -14.25 -32.02 7.46
C THR A 81 -15.65 -32.32 7.97
N GLY A 82 -16.31 -31.32 8.56
CA GLY A 82 -17.75 -31.37 8.92
C GLY A 82 -18.61 -31.01 7.73
#